data_AF-A0A2Z2H417-F1
#
_entry.id   AF-A0A2Z2H417-F1
#
_cell.length_a   1.000
_cell.length_b   1.000
_cell.length_c   1.000
_cell.angle_alpha   90.00
_cell.angle_beta   90.00
_cell.angle_gamma   90.00
#
_symmetry.space_group_name_H-M   'P 1'
#
loop_
_entity.id
_entity.type
_entity.pdbx_description
1 polymer ?
#
loop_
_entity_poly.entity_id
_entity_poly.type
_entity_poly.pdbx_seq_one_letter_code
_entity_poly.pdbx_strand_id
1 'polypeptide(L)'
;MLNDYLTSVYRDCGRGELVRGRPAHDCWSLVREVRHRLYGLPLLPSFGGIHAMDKESLTAAHDQQRELMQECAPFPGAIAAVYRGRLCLHVAVVVEIEGDLAVLETRPGGPRWMRIPEFERQYTRVRYYRDRDLPIEPGRAPG
;
A
#
# COMPACT_ATOMS: atom_id res chain seq x y z
N MET A 1 -8.81 -12.10 -4.54
CA MET A 1 -9.85 -11.07 -4.75
C MET A 1 -9.70 -9.96 -3.71
N LEU A 2 -10.22 -8.75 -3.93
CA LEU A 2 -10.12 -7.66 -2.95
C LEU A 2 -10.66 -8.04 -1.56
N ASN A 3 -11.71 -8.87 -1.54
CA ASN A 3 -12.37 -9.33 -0.32
C ASN A 3 -11.45 -10.15 0.61
N ASP A 4 -10.45 -10.84 0.06
CA ASP A 4 -9.48 -11.62 0.84
C ASP A 4 -8.66 -10.69 1.76
N TYR A 5 -8.38 -9.46 1.28
CA TYR A 5 -7.65 -8.46 2.05
C TYR A 5 -8.53 -7.75 3.08
N LEU A 6 -9.84 -7.57 2.80
CA LEU A 6 -10.80 -7.01 3.76
C LEU A 6 -11.11 -7.96 4.93
N THR A 7 -10.85 -9.25 4.77
CA THR A 7 -10.98 -10.24 5.85
C THR A 7 -9.67 -10.50 6.60
N SER A 8 -8.57 -9.87 6.17
CA SER A 8 -7.28 -9.93 6.84
C SER A 8 -7.31 -9.26 8.22
N VAL A 9 -6.27 -9.52 9.03
CA VAL A 9 -6.09 -8.85 10.32
C VAL A 9 -4.86 -7.97 10.30
N TYR A 10 -4.93 -6.84 11.01
CA TYR A 10 -3.74 -6.04 11.23
C TYR A 10 -2.80 -6.75 12.20
N ARG A 11 -1.52 -6.84 11.83
CA ARG A 11 -0.44 -7.24 12.72
C ARG A 11 0.81 -6.43 12.39
N ASP A 12 1.40 -5.81 13.40
CA ASP A 12 2.69 -5.13 13.21
C ASP A 12 3.74 -6.15 12.76
N CYS A 13 4.53 -5.78 11.74
CA CYS A 13 5.44 -6.68 11.03
C CYS A 13 4.76 -7.91 10.37
N GLY A 14 3.43 -7.93 10.21
CA GLY A 14 2.72 -9.00 9.50
C GLY A 14 3.09 -9.04 8.01
N ARG A 15 3.21 -10.23 7.44
CA ARG A 15 3.67 -10.45 6.05
C ARG A 15 2.78 -11.46 5.28
N GLY A 16 1.55 -11.65 5.74
CA GLY A 16 0.58 -12.59 5.17
C GLY A 16 0.52 -13.94 5.87
N GLU A 17 1.23 -14.10 6.99
CA GLU A 17 1.09 -15.30 7.81
C GLU A 17 -0.32 -15.43 8.39
N LEU A 18 -0.79 -16.65 8.58
CA LEU A 18 -2.14 -16.90 9.10
C LEU A 18 -2.17 -16.72 10.63
N VAL A 19 -3.00 -15.79 11.10
CA VAL A 19 -3.34 -15.60 12.50
C VAL A 19 -4.80 -15.96 12.70
N ARG A 20 -5.05 -17.07 13.40
CA ARG A 20 -6.40 -17.64 13.59
C ARG A 20 -7.14 -17.85 12.26
N GLY A 21 -6.42 -18.41 11.27
CA GLY A 21 -6.98 -18.74 9.95
C GLY A 21 -7.17 -17.55 9.01
N ARG A 22 -6.75 -16.33 9.39
CA ARG A 22 -6.83 -15.13 8.55
C ARG A 22 -5.44 -14.59 8.25
N PRO A 23 -5.14 -14.15 7.02
CA PRO A 23 -3.86 -13.54 6.70
C PRO A 23 -3.65 -12.27 7.53
N ALA A 24 -2.42 -12.06 7.99
CA ALA A 24 -2.06 -10.93 8.84
C ALA A 24 -1.10 -9.98 8.11
N HIS A 25 -1.48 -8.70 8.03
CA HIS A 25 -0.71 -7.68 7.33
C HIS A 25 -0.46 -6.45 8.20
N ASP A 26 0.72 -5.86 8.07
CA ASP A 26 0.89 -4.44 8.34
C ASP A 26 0.51 -3.60 7.11
N CYS A 27 0.58 -2.27 7.24
CA CYS A 27 0.24 -1.36 6.16
C CYS A 27 1.09 -1.59 4.90
N TRP A 28 2.37 -1.91 5.06
CA TRP A 28 3.30 -2.08 3.94
C TRP A 28 3.10 -3.40 3.19
N SER A 29 2.99 -4.51 3.93
CA SER A 29 2.76 -5.83 3.37
C SER A 29 1.43 -5.92 2.63
N LEU A 30 0.38 -5.27 3.14
CA LEU A 30 -0.91 -5.17 2.44
C LEU A 30 -0.73 -4.50 1.07
N VAL A 31 -0.10 -3.32 1.04
CA VAL A 31 0.19 -2.59 -0.20
C VAL A 31 0.98 -3.46 -1.17
N ARG A 32 2.05 -4.10 -0.71
CA ARG A 32 2.88 -4.98 -1.54
C ARG A 32 2.09 -6.12 -2.15
N GLU A 33 1.30 -6.82 -1.34
CA GLU A 33 0.60 -8.02 -1.79
C GLU A 33 -0.57 -7.67 -2.72
N VAL A 34 -1.32 -6.61 -2.42
CA VAL A 34 -2.38 -6.11 -3.31
C VAL A 34 -1.81 -5.69 -4.66
N ARG A 35 -0.72 -4.90 -4.67
CA ARG A 35 -0.06 -4.46 -5.91
C ARG A 35 0.41 -5.65 -6.74
N HIS A 36 1.03 -6.63 -6.09
CA HIS A 36 1.55 -7.80 -6.78
C HIS A 36 0.44 -8.74 -7.29
N ARG A 37 -0.49 -9.14 -6.42
CA ARG A 37 -1.48 -10.16 -6.75
C ARG A 37 -2.70 -9.64 -7.50
N LEU A 38 -3.15 -8.40 -7.23
CA LEU A 38 -4.32 -7.85 -7.92
C LEU A 38 -3.94 -7.07 -9.19
N TYR A 39 -2.79 -6.39 -9.19
CA TYR A 39 -2.37 -5.53 -10.30
C TYR A 39 -1.19 -6.08 -11.11
N GLY A 40 -0.65 -7.26 -10.73
CA GLY A 40 0.46 -7.89 -11.46
C GLY A 40 1.77 -7.09 -11.41
N LEU A 41 1.88 -6.12 -10.49
CA LEU A 41 3.05 -5.28 -10.39
C LEU A 41 4.22 -6.05 -9.75
N PRO A 42 5.48 -5.69 -10.06
CA PRO A 42 6.61 -6.38 -9.48
C PRO A 42 6.64 -6.26 -7.96
N LEU A 43 7.00 -7.37 -7.30
CA LEU A 43 6.98 -7.42 -5.85
C LEU A 43 8.08 -6.53 -5.27
N LEU A 44 7.66 -5.42 -4.65
CA LEU A 44 8.60 -4.52 -3.99
C LEU A 44 9.34 -5.20 -2.82
N PRO A 45 10.47 -4.65 -2.34
CA PRO A 45 11.16 -5.19 -1.17
C PRO A 45 10.25 -5.20 0.07
N SER A 46 10.36 -6.28 0.87
CA SER A 46 9.54 -6.48 2.08
C SER A 46 9.87 -5.50 3.21
N PHE A 47 11.02 -4.80 3.12
CA PHE A 47 11.64 -3.98 4.17
C PHE A 47 11.40 -4.58 5.57
N GLY A 48 11.51 -5.91 5.66
CA GLY A 48 11.07 -6.73 6.78
C GLY A 48 11.87 -6.38 8.02
N GLY A 49 11.26 -5.61 8.92
CA GLY A 49 11.90 -5.15 10.15
C GLY A 49 11.53 -3.73 10.58
N ILE A 50 10.87 -2.95 9.72
CA ILE A 50 10.48 -1.58 10.08
C ILE A 50 9.16 -1.61 10.83
N HIS A 51 9.26 -1.50 12.15
CA HIS A 51 8.11 -1.36 13.04
C HIS A 51 7.27 -0.13 12.66
N ALA A 52 5.93 -0.24 12.70
CA ALA A 52 5.04 0.91 12.53
C ALA A 52 5.29 2.05 13.54
N MET A 53 5.97 1.74 14.64
CA MET A 53 6.37 2.67 15.69
C MET A 53 7.76 3.30 15.46
N ASP A 54 8.58 2.73 14.58
CA ASP A 54 9.90 3.25 14.23
C ASP A 54 9.79 4.19 13.02
N LYS A 55 9.38 5.42 13.31
CA LYS A 55 9.13 6.48 12.32
C LYS A 55 10.40 6.91 11.59
N GLU A 56 11.58 6.71 12.18
CA GLU A 56 12.88 7.04 11.59
C GLU A 56 13.26 6.00 10.53
N SER A 57 13.13 4.71 10.87
CA SER A 57 13.32 3.62 9.91
C SER A 57 12.28 3.65 8.78
N LEU A 58 11.03 4.00 9.08
CA LEU A 58 9.98 4.19 8.06
C LEU A 58 10.30 5.36 7.12
N THR A 59 10.91 6.43 7.62
CA THR A 59 11.35 7.56 6.81
C THR A 59 12.57 7.22 5.97
N ALA A 60 13.54 6.46 6.50
CA ALA A 60 14.72 6.01 5.76
C ALA A 60 14.37 5.02 4.63
N ALA A 61 13.46 4.06 4.89
CA ALA A 61 12.97 3.17 3.84
C ALA A 61 12.09 3.90 2.84
N HIS A 62 11.29 4.86 3.29
CA HIS A 62 10.56 5.74 2.39
C HIS A 62 11.50 6.61 1.54
N ASP A 63 12.63 7.11 2.07
CA ASP A 63 13.59 7.90 1.31
C ASP A 63 14.37 7.02 0.31
N GLN A 64 14.76 5.78 0.66
CA GLN A 64 15.25 4.78 -0.29
C GLN A 64 14.20 4.40 -1.34
N GLN A 65 12.92 4.34 -0.96
CA GLN A 65 11.83 4.10 -1.89
C GLN A 65 11.54 5.29 -2.80
N ARG A 66 11.71 6.53 -2.32
CA ARG A 66 11.54 7.73 -3.15
C ARG A 66 12.52 7.79 -4.32
N GLU A 67 13.69 7.19 -4.18
CA GLU A 67 14.61 7.06 -5.32
C GLU A 67 14.04 6.11 -6.39
N LEU A 68 13.38 5.04 -5.94
CA LEU A 68 12.75 3.98 -6.75
C LEU A 68 11.29 4.29 -7.14
N MET A 69 10.75 5.46 -6.77
CA MET A 69 9.35 5.81 -6.99
C MET A 69 9.20 7.21 -7.56
N GLN A 70 8.20 7.38 -8.40
CA GLN A 70 7.83 8.67 -8.97
C GLN A 70 6.47 9.10 -8.43
N GLU A 71 6.37 10.35 -7.96
CA GLU A 71 5.08 10.94 -7.59
C GLU A 71 4.18 11.02 -8.83
N CYS A 72 2.91 10.64 -8.67
CA CYS A 72 1.96 10.52 -9.77
C CYS A 72 0.53 10.90 -9.34
N ALA A 73 -0.40 10.92 -10.30
CA ALA A 73 -1.83 10.92 -10.01
C ALA A 73 -2.26 9.55 -9.45
N PRO A 74 -3.37 9.46 -8.70
CA PRO A 74 -3.89 8.17 -8.24
C PRO A 74 -4.39 7.32 -9.42
N PHE A 75 -4.04 6.03 -9.40
CA PHE A 75 -4.54 5.01 -10.33
C PHE A 75 -4.51 3.64 -9.62
N PRO A 76 -5.24 2.61 -10.11
CA PRO A 76 -5.24 1.30 -9.46
C PRO A 76 -3.83 0.71 -9.35
N GLY A 77 -3.40 0.44 -8.11
CA GLY A 77 -2.05 -0.02 -7.78
C GLY A 77 -1.06 1.08 -7.39
N ALA A 78 -1.43 2.37 -7.44
CA ALA A 78 -0.62 3.45 -6.91
C ALA A 78 -0.50 3.34 -5.37
N ILE A 79 0.66 3.70 -4.83
CA ILE A 79 0.88 3.74 -3.38
C ILE A 79 0.45 5.11 -2.87
N ALA A 80 -0.54 5.14 -1.98
CA ALA A 80 -0.95 6.34 -1.27
C ALA A 80 -0.14 6.45 0.04
N ALA A 81 0.84 7.34 0.09
CA ALA A 81 1.65 7.56 1.29
C ALA A 81 1.18 8.80 2.06
N VAL A 82 1.02 8.62 3.37
CA VAL A 82 0.55 9.64 4.32
C VAL A 82 1.75 10.25 5.03
N TYR A 83 1.79 11.59 5.07
CA TYR A 83 2.88 12.34 5.69
C TYR A 83 2.42 13.24 6.82
N ARG A 84 3.32 13.43 7.78
CA ARG A 84 3.30 14.56 8.72
C ARG A 84 4.67 15.26 8.69
N GLY A 85 4.72 16.45 8.10
CA GLY A 85 5.98 17.12 7.81
C GLY A 85 6.79 16.33 6.78
N ARG A 86 7.97 15.86 7.17
CA ARG A 86 8.87 15.03 6.34
C ARG A 86 8.70 13.52 6.58
N LEU A 87 8.01 13.12 7.65
CA LEU A 87 7.88 11.73 8.06
C LEU A 87 6.72 11.05 7.31
N CYS A 88 6.98 9.91 6.66
CA CYS A 88 5.94 9.02 6.20
C CYS A 88 5.42 8.22 7.40
N LEU A 89 4.11 8.26 7.66
CA LEU A 89 3.51 7.62 8.84
C LEU A 89 2.71 6.37 8.49
N HIS A 90 2.20 6.31 7.26
CA HIS A 90 1.29 5.27 6.84
C HIS A 90 1.28 5.18 5.31
N VAL A 91 0.94 4.00 4.81
CA VAL A 91 0.85 3.68 3.39
C VAL A 91 -0.39 2.86 3.14
N ALA A 92 -1.00 3.13 2.00
CA ALA A 92 -2.18 2.46 1.49
C ALA A 92 -2.03 2.27 -0.02
N VAL A 93 -2.95 1.52 -0.63
CA VAL A 93 -2.93 1.22 -2.06
C VAL A 93 -4.23 1.69 -2.70
N VAL A 94 -4.11 2.40 -3.82
CA VAL A 94 -5.26 2.80 -4.61
C VAL A 94 -5.81 1.55 -5.28
N VAL A 95 -7.12 1.34 -5.15
CA VAL A 95 -7.86 0.24 -5.75
C VAL A 95 -9.05 0.77 -6.53
N GLU A 96 -9.63 -0.07 -7.37
CA GLU A 96 -10.88 0.23 -8.07
C GLU A 96 -12.03 -0.56 -7.44
N ILE A 97 -13.11 0.14 -7.08
CA ILE A 97 -14.32 -0.43 -6.51
C ILE A 97 -15.50 0.15 -7.27
N GLU A 98 -16.23 -0.72 -7.98
CA GLU A 98 -17.40 -0.35 -8.79
C GLU A 98 -17.09 0.71 -9.86
N GLY A 99 -15.90 0.65 -10.47
CA GLY A 99 -15.45 1.60 -11.51
C GLY A 99 -14.90 2.92 -10.97
N ASP A 100 -14.93 3.13 -9.66
CA ASP A 100 -14.43 4.34 -9.00
C ASP A 100 -13.18 4.05 -8.18
N LEU A 101 -12.28 5.04 -8.12
CA LEU A 101 -11.05 4.93 -7.33
C LEU A 101 -11.33 5.01 -5.82
N ALA A 102 -10.74 4.10 -5.09
CA ALA A 102 -10.74 4.02 -3.65
C ALA A 102 -9.31 3.76 -3.14
N VAL A 103 -9.12 3.83 -1.83
CA VAL A 103 -7.87 3.50 -1.15
C VAL A 103 -8.16 2.36 -0.20
N LEU A 104 -7.43 1.25 -0.35
CA LEU A 104 -7.42 0.12 0.59
C LEU A 104 -6.20 0.25 1.51
N GLU A 105 -6.44 0.05 2.80
CA GLU A 105 -5.42 0.16 3.83
C GLU A 105 -5.69 -0.82 4.97
N THR A 106 -4.70 -0.98 5.85
CA THR A 106 -4.88 -1.68 7.14
C THR A 106 -4.21 -0.90 8.26
N ARG A 107 -4.87 -0.86 9.42
CA ARG A 107 -4.43 -0.15 10.62
C ARG A 107 -4.74 -0.96 11.87
N PRO A 108 -4.23 -0.57 13.06
CA PRO A 108 -4.80 -1.07 14.30
C PRO A 108 -6.33 -0.91 14.29
N GLY A 109 -7.05 -2.02 14.26
CA GLY A 109 -8.51 -2.06 14.01
C GLY A 109 -8.93 -2.88 12.78
N GLY A 110 -8.00 -3.16 11.85
CA GLY A 110 -8.21 -4.01 10.69
C GLY A 110 -8.15 -3.26 9.34
N PRO A 111 -8.34 -4.01 8.24
CA PRO A 111 -8.39 -3.47 6.90
C PRO A 111 -9.69 -2.70 6.62
N ARG A 112 -9.62 -1.65 5.80
CA ARG A 112 -10.78 -0.93 5.30
C ARG A 112 -10.49 -0.29 3.95
N TRP A 113 -11.53 0.14 3.27
CA TRP A 113 -11.40 0.98 2.08
C TRP A 113 -12.24 2.25 2.21
N MET A 114 -11.82 3.32 1.54
CA MET A 114 -12.53 4.60 1.48
C MET A 114 -12.35 5.23 0.10
N ARG A 115 -13.26 6.10 -0.34
CA ARG A 115 -13.07 6.86 -1.59
C ARG A 115 -11.90 7.83 -1.43
N ILE A 116 -11.18 8.13 -2.51
CA ILE A 116 -10.00 9.01 -2.47
C ILE A 116 -10.24 10.33 -1.72
N PRO A 117 -11.32 11.10 -2.00
CA PRO A 117 -11.54 12.36 -1.30
C PRO A 117 -11.77 12.18 0.21
N GLU A 118 -12.36 11.07 0.63
CA GLU A 118 -12.56 10.76 2.05
C GLU A 118 -11.23 10.42 2.73
N PHE A 119 -10.41 9.60 2.09
CA PHE A 119 -9.08 9.27 2.58
C PHE A 119 -8.21 10.52 2.70
N GLU A 120 -8.19 11.39 1.68
CA GLU A 120 -7.42 12.64 1.71
C GLU A 120 -7.89 13.60 2.82
N ARG A 121 -9.19 13.67 3.11
CA ARG A 121 -9.71 14.49 4.22
C ARG A 121 -9.28 13.99 5.61
N GLN A 122 -8.96 12.70 5.76
CA GLN A 122 -8.51 12.14 7.04
C GLN A 122 -7.04 12.48 7.36
N TYR A 123 -6.27 12.95 6.38
CA TYR A 123 -4.82 13.12 6.48
C TYR A 123 -4.36 14.51 6.11
N THR A 124 -3.40 15.04 6.87
CA THR A 124 -2.82 16.37 6.59
C THR A 124 -2.15 16.43 5.21
N ARG A 125 -1.57 15.32 4.75
CA ARG A 125 -0.92 15.25 3.45
C ARG A 125 -0.86 13.81 2.95
N VAL A 126 -1.43 13.59 1.78
CA VAL A 126 -1.31 12.34 1.01
C VAL A 126 -0.54 12.65 -0.26
N ARG A 127 0.35 11.74 -0.68
CA ARG A 127 0.97 11.75 -2.01
C ARG A 127 0.88 10.36 -2.62
N TYR A 128 0.75 10.28 -3.93
CA TYR A 128 0.65 9.02 -4.66
C TYR A 128 1.93 8.73 -5.40
N TYR A 129 2.33 7.47 -5.44
CA TYR A 129 3.55 7.03 -6.10
C TYR A 129 3.31 5.81 -6.97
N ARG A 130 4.06 5.78 -8.07
CA ARG A 130 4.28 4.60 -8.92
C ARG A 130 5.74 4.20 -8.87
N ASP A 131 6.02 2.98 -9.28
CA ASP A 131 7.39 2.50 -9.41
C ASP A 131 8.11 3.31 -10.52
N ARG A 132 9.37 3.67 -10.27
CA ARG A 132 10.24 4.35 -11.23
C ARG A 132 11.00 3.26 -11.99
N ASP A 133 10.61 3.02 -13.25
CA ASP A 133 11.22 2.03 -14.14
C ASP A 133 11.48 0.66 -13.48
N LEU A 134 10.41 -0.03 -13.08
CA LEU A 134 10.46 -1.50 -13.06
C LEU A 134 10.13 -1.98 -14.48
N PRO A 135 10.84 -2.97 -15.04
CA PRO A 135 10.59 -3.44 -16.39
C PRO A 135 9.11 -3.79 -16.52
N ILE A 136 8.39 -3.00 -17.33
CA ILE A 136 7.05 -3.35 -17.77
C ILE A 136 7.24 -4.59 -18.63
N GLU A 137 6.87 -5.76 -18.14
CA GLU A 137 6.61 -6.85 -19.08
C GLU A 137 5.44 -6.38 -19.96
N PRO A 138 5.64 -6.28 -21.29
CA PRO A 138 4.63 -5.74 -22.19
C PRO A 138 3.36 -6.56 -22.06
N GLY A 139 2.24 -5.84 -21.95
CA GLY A 139 0.98 -6.36 -21.48
C GLY A 139 0.50 -7.61 -22.22
N ARG A 140 -0.05 -8.54 -21.44
CA ARG A 140 -0.98 -9.52 -21.97
C ARG A 140 -2.29 -8.78 -22.25
N ALA A 141 -2.50 -8.40 -23.50
CA ALA A 141 -3.82 -7.99 -23.99
C ALA A 141 -4.83 -9.14 -23.71
N PRO A 142 -6.07 -8.84 -23.28
CA PRO A 142 -7.14 -9.82 -23.34
C PRO A 142 -7.45 -10.10 -24.82
N GLY A 143 -7.30 -11.36 -25.22
CA GLY A 143 -7.85 -11.90 -26.47
C GLY A 143 -9.31 -12.29 -26.31
#